data_AF-A0A5A7MUE8-F1
#
_entry.id   AF-A0A5A7MUE8-F1
#
_cell.length_a   1.000
_cell.length_b   1.000
_cell.length_c   1.000
_cell.angle_alpha   90.00
_cell.angle_beta   90.00
_cell.angle_gamma   90.00
#
_symmetry.space_group_name_H-M   'P 1'
#
loop_
_entity.id
_entity.type
_entity.pdbx_description
1 polymer ?
#
loop_
_entity_poly.entity_id
_entity_poly.type
_entity_poly.pdbx_seq_one_letter_code
_entity_poly.pdbx_strand_id
1 'polypeptide(L)'
;MPSNIAIAPSKDLLNLGRRAMTVNPDRGFRPGLWPTIFTIFGLVLLVGLGTWQIQRLAWKTDLLADITQRSAADPVPLPAELDDLTRWRYRAVTVTGRFDHAAEMAVHAGRGYHIITPLIRLDGGSPVLVVRGEVPPDGRDPDSRPDGQESGVVSVTGIVRLPSRPGLFVPKNDPQANLWYWRDLPAMAAMRGFSMWHRCLLRRLKRRRAVGRAAA
;
A
#
# COMPACT_ATOMS: atom_id res chain seq x y z
N MET A 1 13.69 -38.90 -100.84
CA MET A 1 13.30 -38.71 -99.43
C MET A 1 14.53 -38.26 -98.66
N PRO A 2 14.47 -37.07 -98.03
CA PRO A 2 14.39 -37.02 -96.56
C PRO A 2 13.33 -36.03 -96.05
N SER A 3 12.91 -36.25 -94.81
CA SER A 3 11.92 -35.47 -94.06
C SER A 3 12.46 -34.11 -93.64
N ASN A 4 11.65 -33.06 -93.82
CA ASN A 4 11.93 -31.73 -93.30
C ASN A 4 10.95 -31.46 -92.15
N ILE A 5 11.46 -31.44 -90.91
CA ILE A 5 10.69 -31.12 -89.71
C ILE A 5 10.56 -29.60 -89.66
N ALA A 6 9.40 -29.08 -90.09
CA ALA A 6 9.05 -27.69 -89.90
C ALA A 6 8.58 -27.49 -88.45
N ILE A 7 9.39 -26.79 -87.66
CA ILE A 7 9.01 -26.30 -86.33
C ILE A 7 7.96 -25.20 -86.53
N ALA A 8 6.69 -25.50 -86.21
CA ALA A 8 5.63 -24.50 -86.20
C ALA A 8 5.83 -23.56 -84.98
N PRO A 9 5.80 -22.22 -85.16
CA PRO A 9 5.82 -21.31 -84.03
C PRO A 9 4.50 -21.45 -83.24
N SER A 10 4.60 -21.96 -82.01
CA SER A 10 3.47 -22.04 -81.08
C SER A 10 2.91 -20.65 -80.80
N LYS A 11 1.60 -20.50 -81.02
CA LYS A 11 0.81 -19.30 -80.68
C LYS A 11 0.81 -18.99 -79.17
N ASP A 12 1.28 -19.91 -78.33
CA ASP A 12 1.26 -19.78 -76.87
C ASP A 12 2.27 -18.76 -76.34
N LEU A 13 3.34 -18.48 -77.09
CA LEU A 13 4.36 -17.49 -76.69
C LEU A 13 3.87 -16.03 -76.80
N LEU A 14 2.81 -15.76 -77.57
CA LEU A 14 2.24 -14.42 -77.74
C LEU A 14 1.24 -14.03 -76.64
N ASN A 15 0.79 -14.98 -75.81
CA ASN A 15 -0.15 -14.72 -74.70
C ASN A 15 0.52 -14.62 -73.32
N LEU A 16 1.82 -14.93 -73.21
CA LEU A 16 2.56 -14.88 -71.94
C LEU A 16 2.96 -13.46 -71.49
N GLY A 17 2.88 -12.46 -72.37
CA GLY A 17 3.26 -11.08 -72.08
C GLY A 17 2.13 -10.15 -71.58
N ARG A 18 0.90 -10.64 -71.37
CA ARG A 18 -0.26 -9.79 -71.06
C ARG A 18 -1.03 -10.18 -69.79
N ARG A 19 -0.37 -10.74 -68.79
CA ARG A 19 -0.87 -10.64 -67.41
C ARG A 19 -0.40 -9.32 -66.84
N ALA A 20 -1.12 -8.26 -67.21
CA ALA A 20 -1.04 -7.00 -66.47
C ALA A 20 -1.24 -7.33 -64.99
N MET A 21 -0.21 -7.11 -64.18
CA MET A 21 -0.34 -7.02 -62.74
C MET A 21 -1.25 -5.82 -62.48
N THR A 22 -2.56 -6.06 -62.46
CA THR A 22 -3.54 -5.07 -62.05
C THR A 22 -3.35 -4.87 -60.56
N VAL A 23 -2.42 -3.98 -60.20
CA VAL A 23 -2.43 -3.35 -58.88
C VAL A 23 -3.78 -2.67 -58.78
N ASN A 24 -4.71 -3.31 -58.07
CA ASN A 24 -6.03 -2.74 -57.81
C ASN A 24 -5.84 -1.46 -56.97
N PRO A 25 -6.05 -0.25 -57.54
CA PRO A 25 -5.76 1.00 -56.85
C PRO A 25 -6.84 1.36 -55.81
N ASP A 26 -7.91 0.56 -55.70
CA ASP A 26 -9.13 0.97 -55.00
C ASP A 26 -9.29 0.42 -53.57
N ARG A 27 -8.19 0.10 -52.89
CA ARG A 27 -8.21 -0.07 -51.41
C ARG A 27 -7.85 1.24 -50.72
N GLY A 28 -8.54 2.32 -51.08
CA GLY A 28 -8.47 3.57 -50.33
C GLY A 28 -9.16 3.41 -48.97
N PHE A 29 -8.51 3.84 -47.89
CA PHE A 29 -9.14 3.96 -46.58
C PHE A 29 -10.29 4.98 -46.67
N ARG A 30 -11.53 4.49 -46.68
CA ARG A 30 -12.75 5.32 -46.70
C ARG A 30 -13.44 5.20 -45.33
N PRO A 31 -12.98 5.91 -44.30
CA PRO A 31 -13.56 5.80 -42.97
C PRO A 31 -14.99 6.34 -43.01
N GLY A 32 -15.97 5.51 -42.63
CA GLY A 32 -17.35 5.96 -42.47
C GLY A 32 -17.49 6.96 -41.32
N LEU A 33 -18.51 7.82 -41.36
CA LEU A 33 -18.75 8.82 -40.31
C LEU A 33 -18.90 8.18 -38.92
N TRP A 34 -19.70 7.11 -38.81
CA TRP A 34 -19.93 6.38 -37.56
C TRP A 34 -18.68 5.74 -36.93
N PRO A 35 -17.88 4.93 -37.66
CA PRO A 35 -16.65 4.39 -37.08
C PRO A 35 -15.67 5.50 -36.71
N THR A 36 -15.59 6.60 -37.47
CA THR A 36 -14.75 7.75 -37.14
C THR A 36 -15.16 8.39 -35.82
N ILE A 37 -16.46 8.64 -35.61
CA ILE A 37 -16.98 9.22 -34.35
C ILE A 37 -16.65 8.30 -33.17
N PHE A 38 -16.87 6.99 -33.32
CA PHE A 38 -16.56 6.03 -32.26
C PHE A 38 -15.06 5.98 -31.94
N THR A 39 -14.20 6.00 -32.96
CA THR A 39 -12.74 6.06 -32.78
C THR A 39 -12.32 7.35 -32.07
N ILE A 40 -12.87 8.51 -32.45
CA ILE A 40 -12.57 9.79 -31.79
C ILE A 40 -13.02 9.75 -30.33
N PHE A 41 -14.23 9.27 -30.06
CA PHE A 41 -14.72 9.12 -28.69
C PHE A 41 -13.82 8.20 -27.86
N GLY A 42 -13.46 7.03 -28.38
CA GLY A 42 -12.55 6.10 -27.74
C GLY A 42 -11.18 6.71 -27.48
N LEU A 43 -10.64 7.45 -28.45
CA LEU A 43 -9.37 8.16 -28.32
C LEU A 43 -9.42 9.22 -27.20
N VAL A 44 -10.45 10.05 -27.17
CA VAL A 44 -10.64 11.07 -26.12
C VAL A 44 -10.77 10.40 -24.74
N LEU A 45 -11.53 9.32 -24.65
CA LEU A 45 -11.67 8.54 -23.41
C LEU A 45 -10.31 7.97 -22.96
N LEU A 46 -9.56 7.35 -23.86
CA LEU A 46 -8.24 6.77 -23.58
C LEU A 46 -7.23 7.82 -23.14
N VAL A 47 -7.17 8.97 -23.81
CA VAL A 47 -6.29 10.10 -23.43
C VAL A 47 -6.71 10.68 -22.08
N GLY A 48 -8.01 10.83 -21.84
CA GLY A 48 -8.55 11.30 -20.56
C GLY A 48 -8.20 10.35 -19.41
N LEU A 49 -8.41 9.04 -19.59
CA LEU A 49 -8.04 8.02 -18.61
C LEU A 49 -6.52 7.94 -18.42
N GLY A 50 -5.73 8.03 -19.49
CA GLY A 50 -4.27 8.02 -19.42
C GLY A 50 -3.72 9.22 -18.63
N THR A 51 -4.26 10.41 -18.90
CA THR A 51 -3.91 11.63 -18.15
C THR A 51 -4.30 11.49 -16.68
N TRP A 52 -5.50 10.95 -16.40
CA TRP A 52 -5.93 10.68 -15.04
C TRP A 52 -5.02 9.67 -14.35
N GLN A 53 -4.57 8.60 -15.02
CA GLN A 53 -3.65 7.63 -14.43
C GLN A 53 -2.30 8.26 -14.04
N ILE A 54 -1.74 9.14 -14.87
CA ILE A 54 -0.48 9.84 -14.57
C ILE A 54 -0.68 10.78 -13.37
N GLN A 55 -1.74 11.59 -13.38
CA GLN A 55 -2.08 12.45 -12.24
C GLN A 55 -2.33 11.63 -10.97
N ARG A 56 -3.02 10.49 -11.11
CA ARG A 56 -3.34 9.53 -10.04
C ARG A 56 -2.07 8.78 -9.56
N LEU A 57 -0.99 8.76 -10.32
CA LEU A 57 0.29 8.29 -9.84
C LEU A 57 1.01 9.40 -9.07
N ALA A 58 1.07 10.61 -9.64
CA ALA A 58 1.75 11.76 -9.06
C ALA A 58 1.25 12.09 -7.64
N TRP A 59 -0.07 12.19 -7.40
CA TRP A 59 -0.55 12.45 -6.03
C TRP A 59 -0.19 11.33 -5.05
N LYS A 60 -0.13 10.06 -5.50
CA LYS A 60 0.26 8.94 -4.64
C LYS A 60 1.74 9.03 -4.28
N THR A 61 2.58 9.35 -5.26
CA THR A 61 4.02 9.48 -5.05
C THR A 61 4.32 10.66 -4.14
N ASP A 62 3.63 11.78 -4.28
CA ASP A 62 3.81 12.96 -3.43
C ASP A 62 3.40 12.67 -1.98
N LEU A 63 2.26 12.00 -1.80
CA LEU A 63 1.81 11.59 -0.46
C LEU A 63 2.79 10.61 0.19
N LEU A 64 3.33 9.66 -0.58
CA LEU A 64 4.32 8.72 -0.08
C LEU A 64 5.64 9.42 0.27
N ALA A 65 6.06 10.40 -0.53
CA ALA A 65 7.25 11.19 -0.28
C ALA A 65 7.14 11.98 1.04
N ASP A 66 6.02 12.67 1.30
CA ASP A 66 5.79 13.38 2.56
C ASP A 66 5.81 12.43 3.77
N ILE A 67 5.13 11.27 3.65
CA ILE A 67 5.15 10.26 4.72
C ILE A 67 6.57 9.76 4.98
N THR A 68 7.31 9.45 3.90
CA THR A 68 8.67 8.91 3.99
C THR A 68 9.59 9.94 4.65
N GLN A 69 9.57 11.18 4.19
CA GLN A 69 10.37 12.28 4.71
C GLN A 69 10.12 12.51 6.20
N ARG A 70 8.85 12.58 6.63
CA ARG A 70 8.51 12.78 8.05
C ARG A 70 8.91 11.59 8.93
N SER A 71 8.81 10.38 8.39
CA SER A 71 9.15 9.15 9.12
C SER A 71 10.64 8.86 9.19
N ALA A 72 11.43 9.44 8.27
CA ALA A 72 12.88 9.30 8.20
C ALA A 72 13.63 10.35 9.04
N ALA A 73 12.94 11.42 9.47
CA ALA A 73 13.51 12.42 10.37
C ALA A 73 13.93 11.79 11.70
N ASP A 74 14.93 12.38 12.35
CA ASP A 74 15.45 11.87 13.62
C ASP A 74 14.34 11.81 14.67
N PRO A 75 14.26 10.71 15.45
CA PRO A 75 13.22 10.56 16.45
C PRO A 75 13.30 11.62 17.54
N VAL A 76 12.22 12.37 17.72
CA VAL A 76 12.11 13.40 18.76
C VAL A 76 11.41 12.81 20.00
N PRO A 77 11.78 13.16 21.24
CA PRO A 77 11.01 12.76 22.41
C PRO A 77 9.56 13.26 22.29
N LEU A 78 8.59 12.39 22.55
CA LEU A 78 7.18 12.80 22.56
C LEU A 78 6.94 13.73 23.76
N PRO A 79 6.36 14.93 23.61
CA PRO A 79 6.02 15.77 24.74
C PRO A 79 4.92 15.13 25.60
N ALA A 80 4.88 15.49 26.89
CA ALA A 80 3.87 14.99 27.84
C ALA A 80 2.45 15.41 27.44
N GLU A 81 2.31 16.67 26.99
CA GLU A 81 1.09 17.22 26.41
C GLU A 81 1.17 17.28 24.88
N LEU A 82 0.06 16.94 24.23
CA LEU A 82 -0.06 16.90 22.77
C LEU A 82 -1.25 17.76 22.35
N ASP A 83 -1.01 19.05 22.14
CA ASP A 83 -2.07 19.99 21.72
C ASP A 83 -2.69 19.59 20.36
N ASP A 84 -1.84 19.39 19.34
CA ASP A 84 -2.27 19.04 17.99
C ASP A 84 -1.56 17.76 17.49
N LEU A 85 -2.25 16.62 17.66
CA LEU A 85 -1.81 15.30 17.17
C LEU A 85 -1.57 15.26 15.66
N THR A 86 -2.18 16.17 14.88
CA THR A 86 -2.03 16.20 13.43
C THR A 86 -0.62 16.59 13.01
N ARG A 87 0.05 17.46 13.78
CA ARG A 87 1.45 17.86 13.55
C ARG A 87 2.42 16.71 13.73
N TRP A 88 2.07 15.77 14.61
CA TRP A 88 2.89 14.60 14.91
C TRP A 88 2.66 13.46 13.92
N ARG A 89 1.63 13.53 13.06
CA ARG A 89 1.33 12.49 12.08
C ARG A 89 2.57 12.15 11.23
N TYR A 90 2.89 10.85 11.16
CA TYR A 90 4.03 10.31 10.42
C TYR A 90 5.42 10.67 10.96
N ARG A 91 5.52 11.40 12.08
CA ARG A 91 6.83 11.69 12.72
C ARG A 91 7.31 10.49 13.54
N ALA A 92 8.62 10.27 13.51
CA ALA A 92 9.30 9.36 14.42
C ALA A 92 9.41 10.01 15.80
N VAL A 93 9.02 9.29 16.84
CA VAL A 93 9.09 9.75 18.22
C VAL A 93 9.61 8.65 19.15
N THR A 94 10.23 9.06 20.25
CA THR A 94 10.70 8.16 21.31
C THR A 94 9.93 8.41 22.59
N VAL A 95 9.47 7.33 23.24
CA VAL A 95 8.72 7.36 24.49
C VAL A 95 9.29 6.32 25.44
N THR A 96 9.48 6.72 26.70
CA THR A 96 9.95 5.82 27.76
C THR A 96 8.82 5.56 28.74
N GLY A 97 8.58 4.28 29.04
CA GLY A 97 7.43 3.85 29.81
C GLY A 97 7.50 2.40 30.26
N ARG A 98 6.42 1.93 30.89
CA ARG A 98 6.21 0.52 31.22
C ARG A 98 4.97 0.02 30.50
N PHE A 99 5.07 -1.16 29.88
CA PHE A 99 3.92 -1.78 29.23
C PHE A 99 2.93 -2.29 30.26
N ASP A 100 1.64 -2.07 30.00
CA ASP A 100 0.54 -2.71 30.70
C ASP A 100 0.05 -3.90 29.87
N HIS A 101 0.65 -5.08 30.14
CA HIS A 101 0.32 -6.32 29.42
C HIS A 101 -1.08 -6.85 29.76
N ALA A 102 -1.66 -6.47 30.91
CA ALA A 102 -3.02 -6.85 31.27
C ALA A 102 -4.07 -6.15 30.39
N ALA A 103 -3.73 -4.96 29.90
CA ALA A 103 -4.57 -4.16 29.02
C ALA A 103 -4.30 -4.41 27.52
N GLU A 104 -3.66 -5.51 27.14
CA GLU A 104 -3.33 -5.78 25.74
C GLU A 104 -4.55 -6.09 24.85
N MET A 105 -4.50 -5.62 23.61
CA MET A 105 -5.53 -5.83 22.59
C MET A 105 -4.95 -6.44 21.31
N ALA A 106 -5.68 -7.40 20.74
CA ALA A 106 -5.33 -8.05 19.48
C ALA A 106 -6.20 -7.50 18.34
N VAL A 107 -5.55 -6.92 17.32
CA VAL A 107 -6.23 -6.37 16.13
C VAL A 107 -5.95 -7.27 14.93
N HIS A 108 -6.98 -7.72 14.24
CA HIS A 108 -6.86 -8.58 13.08
C HIS A 108 -6.04 -7.93 11.96
N ALA A 109 -5.07 -8.66 11.42
CA ALA A 109 -4.15 -8.22 10.38
C ALA A 109 -4.27 -9.06 9.09
N GLY A 110 -5.37 -9.80 8.92
CA GLY A 110 -5.65 -10.65 7.76
C GLY A 110 -5.15 -12.08 7.94
N ARG A 111 -3.84 -12.28 8.16
CA ARG A 111 -3.24 -13.61 8.39
C ARG A 111 -2.86 -13.89 9.85
N GLY A 112 -3.11 -12.94 10.74
CA GLY A 112 -2.74 -12.99 12.14
C GLY A 112 -3.28 -11.79 12.89
N TYR A 113 -2.60 -11.40 13.97
CA TYR A 113 -3.01 -10.29 14.82
C TYR A 113 -1.86 -9.31 15.07
N HIS A 114 -2.15 -8.03 14.98
CA HIS A 114 -1.32 -6.99 15.57
C HIS A 114 -1.59 -6.89 17.05
N ILE A 115 -0.54 -7.08 17.84
CA ILE A 115 -0.60 -6.92 19.29
C ILE A 115 -0.38 -5.45 19.63
N ILE A 116 -1.39 -4.84 20.24
CA ILE A 116 -1.38 -3.46 20.70
C ILE A 116 -1.36 -3.47 22.22
N THR A 117 -0.28 -2.94 22.79
CA THR A 117 -0.10 -2.87 24.23
C THR A 117 -0.01 -1.41 24.66
N PRO A 118 -0.77 -1.00 25.69
CA PRO A 118 -0.65 0.32 26.29
C PRO A 118 0.72 0.50 26.94
N LEU A 119 1.37 1.61 26.66
CA LEU A 119 2.60 2.03 27.32
C LEU A 119 2.27 3.18 28.28
N ILE A 120 2.39 2.91 29.58
CA ILE A 120 2.27 3.91 30.63
C ILE A 120 3.58 4.70 30.67
N ARG A 121 3.51 6.00 30.37
CA ARG A 121 4.69 6.84 30.24
C ARG A 121 5.25 7.19 31.63
N LEU A 122 6.57 7.33 31.72
CA LEU A 122 7.23 7.78 32.95
C LEU A 122 7.28 9.30 33.11
N ASP A 123 7.05 10.04 32.03
CA ASP A 123 7.06 11.51 32.01
C ASP A 123 5.72 12.13 32.45
N GLY A 124 4.78 11.32 32.95
CA GLY A 124 3.46 11.77 33.43
C GLY A 124 2.46 12.09 32.32
N GLY A 125 2.82 11.94 31.04
CA GLY A 125 1.91 12.13 29.92
C GLY A 125 0.86 11.02 29.80
N SER A 126 -0.16 11.24 28.96
CA SER A 126 -1.19 10.22 28.71
C SER A 126 -0.62 8.91 28.15
N PRO A 127 -1.20 7.74 28.47
CA PRO A 127 -0.79 6.46 27.91
C PRO A 127 -0.78 6.46 26.38
N VAL A 128 0.18 5.74 25.80
CA VAL A 128 0.34 5.62 24.34
C VAL A 128 0.14 4.18 23.90
N LEU A 129 -0.62 3.97 22.82
CA LEU A 129 -0.79 2.63 22.26
C LEU A 129 0.41 2.28 21.38
N VAL A 130 1.08 1.17 21.69
CA VAL A 130 2.20 0.69 20.91
C VAL A 130 1.82 -0.60 20.20
N VAL A 131 1.94 -0.62 18.87
CA VAL A 131 1.89 -1.87 18.11
C VAL A 131 3.25 -2.55 18.26
N ARG A 132 3.27 -3.66 19.01
CA ARG A 132 4.50 -4.41 19.32
C ARG A 132 4.98 -5.26 18.15
N GLY A 133 4.04 -5.80 17.38
CA GLY A 133 4.35 -6.69 16.27
C GLY A 133 3.10 -7.38 15.74
N GLU A 134 3.32 -8.24 14.75
CA GLU A 134 2.30 -9.15 14.23
C GLU A 134 2.61 -10.57 14.71
N VAL A 135 1.59 -11.28 15.17
CA VAL A 135 1.66 -12.66 15.63
C VAL A 135 0.78 -13.54 14.73
N PRO A 136 1.13 -14.82 14.54
CA PRO A 136 0.27 -15.79 13.87
C PRO A 136 -1.07 -15.95 14.63
N PRO A 137 -2.08 -16.59 14.03
CA PRO A 137 -3.40 -16.76 14.64
C PRO A 137 -3.36 -17.39 16.04
N ASP A 138 -2.47 -18.37 16.22
CA ASP A 138 -2.29 -19.10 17.48
C ASP A 138 -1.52 -18.29 18.53
N GLY A 139 -0.82 -17.23 18.10
CA GLY A 139 -0.04 -16.35 18.97
C GLY A 139 -0.85 -15.24 19.65
N ARG A 140 -2.19 -15.33 19.61
CA ARG A 140 -3.07 -14.32 20.19
C ARG A 140 -2.99 -14.28 21.72
N ASP A 141 -2.88 -15.45 22.34
CA ASP A 141 -2.82 -15.58 23.79
C ASP A 141 -1.46 -15.05 24.31
N PRO A 142 -1.42 -14.13 25.29
CA PRO A 142 -0.21 -13.76 26.01
C PRO A 142 0.70 -14.92 26.43
N ASP A 143 0.12 -16.02 26.89
CA ASP A 143 0.86 -17.17 27.43
C ASP A 143 1.60 -17.94 26.34
N SER A 144 1.14 -17.83 25.09
CA SER A 144 1.82 -18.41 23.92
C SER A 144 3.11 -17.68 23.52
N ARG A 145 3.39 -16.51 24.14
CA ARG A 145 4.47 -15.60 23.70
C ARG A 145 5.20 -14.91 24.88
N PRO A 146 5.87 -15.68 25.75
CA PRO A 146 6.60 -15.14 26.89
C PRO A 146 7.69 -14.15 26.48
N ASP A 147 8.40 -14.41 25.38
CA ASP A 147 9.45 -13.53 24.84
C ASP A 147 8.92 -12.14 24.42
N GLY A 148 7.62 -12.03 24.13
CA GLY A 148 6.98 -10.77 23.79
C GLY A 148 6.68 -9.89 25.01
N GLN A 149 6.63 -10.47 26.21
CA GLN A 149 6.22 -9.81 27.45
C GLN A 149 7.41 -9.15 28.16
N GLU A 150 7.97 -8.11 27.53
CA GLU A 150 9.05 -7.31 28.12
C GLU A 150 8.62 -6.72 29.48
N SER A 151 9.35 -7.04 30.54
CA SER A 151 9.13 -6.50 31.88
C SER A 151 10.03 -5.29 32.15
N GLY A 152 9.55 -4.37 32.99
CA GLY A 152 10.30 -3.18 33.40
C GLY A 152 10.12 -1.96 32.49
N VAL A 153 11.06 -1.02 32.61
CA VAL A 153 11.04 0.25 31.87
C VAL A 153 11.68 0.06 30.50
N VAL A 154 10.96 0.45 29.46
CA VAL A 154 11.38 0.33 28.06
C VAL A 154 11.34 1.69 27.37
N SER A 155 12.31 1.92 26.48
CA SER A 155 12.28 3.04 25.56
C SER A 155 11.87 2.55 24.17
N VAL A 156 10.75 3.08 23.68
CA VAL A 156 10.14 2.68 22.42
C VAL A 156 10.25 3.85 21.45
N THR A 157 10.94 3.61 20.33
CA THR A 157 10.91 4.49 19.18
C THR A 157 9.90 3.99 18.17
N GLY A 158 8.99 4.86 17.71
CA GLY A 158 7.97 4.50 16.75
C GLY A 158 7.44 5.68 15.96
N ILE A 159 6.64 5.37 14.93
CA ILE A 159 6.03 6.42 14.11
C ILE A 159 4.61 6.65 14.57
N VAL A 160 4.25 7.91 14.81
CA VAL A 160 2.90 8.32 15.17
C VAL A 160 1.93 8.08 14.02
N ARG A 161 0.83 7.40 14.32
CA ARG A 161 -0.32 7.20 13.44
C ARG A 161 -1.58 7.70 14.11
N LEU A 162 -2.33 8.50 13.38
CA LEU A 162 -3.68 8.90 13.74
C LEU A 162 -4.67 7.76 13.46
N PRO A 163 -5.79 7.71 14.19
CA PRO A 163 -6.89 6.79 13.92
C PRO A 163 -7.46 7.04 12.53
N SER A 164 -7.67 5.96 11.80
CA SER A 164 -8.34 5.97 10.51
C SER A 164 -9.76 5.47 10.66
N ARG A 165 -10.70 6.04 9.92
CA ARG A 165 -12.07 5.51 9.83
C ARG A 165 -12.05 4.12 9.15
N PRO A 166 -12.89 3.18 9.60
CA PRO A 166 -13.01 1.89 8.94
C PRO A 166 -13.56 2.06 7.51
N GLY A 167 -13.19 1.14 6.62
CA GLY A 167 -13.78 1.04 5.29
C GLY A 167 -15.17 0.41 5.32
N LEU A 168 -15.89 0.49 4.20
CA LEU A 168 -17.28 0.02 4.09
C LEU A 168 -17.49 -1.47 4.32
N PHE A 169 -16.43 -2.29 4.17
CA PHE A 169 -16.47 -3.76 4.27
C PHE A 169 -15.70 -4.29 5.48
N VAL A 170 -15.45 -3.44 6.47
CA VAL A 170 -14.77 -3.87 7.71
C VAL A 170 -15.83 -4.35 8.71
N PRO A 171 -15.69 -5.57 9.27
CA PRO A 171 -16.59 -6.04 10.32
C PRO A 171 -16.58 -5.15 11.56
N LYS A 172 -17.65 -5.23 12.37
CA LYS A 172 -17.71 -4.53 13.65
C LYS A 172 -16.75 -5.17 14.65
N ASN A 173 -16.10 -4.36 15.48
CA ASN A 173 -15.28 -4.84 16.57
C ASN A 173 -16.14 -5.58 17.61
N ASP A 174 -15.58 -6.59 18.25
CA ASP A 174 -16.14 -7.26 19.42
C ASP A 174 -15.22 -6.99 20.63
N PRO A 175 -15.53 -5.94 21.41
CA PRO A 175 -14.74 -5.61 22.56
C PRO A 175 -14.78 -6.75 23.62
N GLN A 176 -15.95 -7.34 23.90
CA GLN A 176 -16.10 -8.35 24.95
C GLN A 176 -15.18 -9.56 24.72
N ALA A 177 -15.04 -9.99 23.46
CA ALA A 177 -14.13 -11.06 23.08
C ALA A 177 -12.67 -10.62 22.87
N ASN A 178 -12.32 -9.35 23.13
CA ASN A 178 -11.03 -8.71 22.77
C ASN A 178 -10.63 -8.92 21.30
N LEU A 179 -11.61 -8.87 20.39
CA LEU A 179 -11.43 -9.10 18.96
C LEU A 179 -11.70 -7.81 18.18
N TRP A 180 -10.63 -7.22 17.67
CA TRP A 180 -10.70 -5.93 16.98
C TRP A 180 -10.37 -6.11 15.50
N TYR A 181 -11.22 -5.63 14.61
CA TYR A 181 -10.97 -5.63 13.15
C TYR A 181 -10.38 -4.31 12.67
N TRP A 182 -10.65 -3.23 13.40
CA TRP A 182 -10.05 -1.93 13.17
C TRP A 182 -9.73 -1.22 14.48
N ARG A 183 -8.86 -0.22 14.40
CA ARG A 183 -8.30 0.49 15.55
C ARG A 183 -9.23 1.61 16.01
N ASP A 184 -10.24 1.24 16.79
CA ASP A 184 -11.14 2.17 17.47
C ASP A 184 -10.53 2.60 18.80
N LEU A 185 -9.76 3.69 18.78
CA LEU A 185 -9.05 4.16 19.97
C LEU A 185 -10.00 4.53 21.13
N PRO A 186 -11.11 5.27 20.93
CA PRO A 186 -12.09 5.51 21.98
C PRO A 186 -12.70 4.25 22.59
N ALA A 187 -13.07 3.25 21.78
CA ALA A 187 -13.64 2.02 22.31
C ALA A 187 -12.60 1.15 23.05
N MET A 188 -11.38 1.06 22.49
CA MET A 188 -10.23 0.39 23.13
C MET A 188 -9.90 1.05 24.48
N ALA A 189 -9.97 2.38 24.51
CA ALA A 189 -9.75 3.18 25.69
C ALA A 189 -10.76 2.91 26.81
N ALA A 190 -12.03 2.98 26.46
CA ALA A 190 -13.14 2.80 27.39
C ALA A 190 -13.13 1.41 28.01
N MET A 191 -12.87 0.37 27.21
CA MET A 191 -12.74 -1.00 27.70
C MET A 191 -11.69 -1.14 28.81
N ARG A 192 -10.57 -0.44 28.66
CA ARG A 192 -9.42 -0.58 29.55
C ARG A 192 -9.43 0.45 30.69
N GLY A 193 -10.52 1.21 30.84
CA GLY A 193 -10.74 2.11 31.98
C GLY A 193 -10.00 3.44 31.90
N PHE A 194 -9.61 3.87 30.70
CA PHE A 194 -8.79 5.07 30.51
C PHE A 194 -9.61 6.16 29.80
N SER A 195 -9.70 7.34 30.41
CA SER A 195 -10.67 8.39 30.08
C SER A 195 -10.31 9.24 28.85
N MET A 196 -9.04 9.35 28.46
CA MET A 196 -8.66 10.16 27.31
C MET A 196 -7.30 9.72 26.75
N TRP A 197 -7.32 8.86 25.72
CA TRP A 197 -6.10 8.49 25.02
C TRP A 197 -5.89 9.51 23.94
N HIS A 198 -4.85 10.33 24.08
CA HIS A 198 -4.35 11.08 22.95
C HIS A 198 -4.04 10.07 21.84
N ARG A 199 -4.65 10.32 20.68
CA ARG A 199 -4.83 9.41 19.54
C ARG A 199 -3.52 9.05 18.82
N CYS A 200 -2.56 8.54 19.57
CA CYS A 200 -1.21 8.28 19.14
C CYS A 200 -0.99 6.77 19.19
N LEU A 201 -0.90 6.17 18.01
CA LEU A 201 -0.45 4.81 17.86
C LEU A 201 0.99 4.83 17.38
N LEU A 202 1.89 4.26 18.17
CA LEU A 202 3.28 4.07 17.82
C LEU A 202 3.46 2.68 17.22
N ARG A 203 3.92 2.64 15.97
CA ARG A 203 4.49 1.40 15.43
C ARG A 203 5.96 1.35 15.81
N ARG A 204 6.35 0.39 16.67
CA ARG A 204 7.75 0.21 17.08
C ARG A 204 8.63 0.03 15.83
N LEU A 205 9.66 0.85 15.70
CA LEU A 205 10.70 0.63 14.70
C LEU A 205 11.57 -0.53 15.19
N LYS A 206 11.61 -1.62 14.42
CA LYS A 206 12.53 -2.73 14.68
C LYS A 206 13.94 -2.12 14.71
N ARG A 207 14.68 -2.21 15.83
CA ARG A 207 16.08 -1.77 15.92
C ARG A 207 16.78 -2.26 14.66
N ARG A 208 17.23 -1.36 13.77
CA ARG A 208 18.20 -1.75 12.76
C ARG A 208 19.38 -2.29 13.57
N ARG A 209 19.71 -3.59 13.44
CA ARG A 209 21.02 -4.06 13.87
C ARG A 209 22.01 -3.14 13.16
N ALA A 210 22.79 -2.39 13.92
CA ALA A 210 23.96 -1.73 13.37
C ALA A 210 24.77 -2.86 12.73
N VAL A 211 24.78 -2.90 11.39
CA VAL A 211 25.72 -3.74 10.66
C VAL A 211 27.07 -3.12 10.97
N GLY A 212 27.77 -3.70 11.94
CA GLY A 212 29.15 -3.37 12.23
C GLY A 212 29.94 -3.64 10.95
N ARG A 213 30.20 -2.57 10.19
CA ARG A 213 31.21 -2.60 9.15
C ARG A 213 32.53 -2.55 9.89
N ALA A 214 32.98 -3.72 10.34
CA ALA A 214 34.35 -3.93 10.74
C ALA A 214 35.20 -3.62 9.51
N ALA A 215 35.90 -2.49 9.57
CA ALA A 215 37.05 -2.24 8.73
C ALA A 215 38.17 -3.15 9.26
N ALA A 216 38.61 -4.08 8.40
CA ALA A 216 39.87 -4.80 8.50
C ALA A 216 40.47 -4.79 7.09
#